data_AF-A0A9N8H3R7-F1
#
_entry.id   AF-A0A9N8H3R7-F1
#
_cell.length_a   1.000
_cell.length_b   1.000
_cell.length_c   1.000
_cell.angle_alpha   90.00
_cell.angle_beta   90.00
_cell.angle_gamma   90.00
#
_symmetry.space_group_name_H-M   'P 1'
#
loop_
_entity.id
_entity.type
_entity.pdbx_description
1 polymer ?
#
loop_
_entity_poly.entity_id
_entity_poly.type
_entity_poly.pdbx_seq_one_letter_code
_entity_poly.pdbx_strand_id
1 'polypeptide(L)'
;MSRRFDPMQPHGCLDTNTANRTCSVIDEAYDDYDYESGGCNVSTLVESLADLLLRNKRRNGILVTTVAMRLCKVMNTKRACLEVVAAGGHTLLIAGLKELVDNENIARILSSCLSCFTLNFRKFCRGQLGVFYEMHQQGGTHAVVHAMARHPTKQDLQVTGITFITNMVLCGHHLGGPIKRAYVAHDVVNNLQGVKVVVNAMKSFPRYKLLQRNACVLLATLCRLGSFRHNTEVMKTEAFVGVSLAAENFPTDPKVREAADLFMREVVAVDFLRGLWCPVIYQP
;
A
#
# COMPACT_ATOMS: atom_id res chain seq x y z
N MET A 1 26.20 20.65 -40.58
CA MET A 1 26.46 20.56 -39.13
C MET A 1 25.36 19.70 -38.50
N SER A 2 25.61 18.39 -38.40
CA SER A 2 24.64 17.42 -37.88
C SER A 2 24.89 17.23 -36.38
N ARG A 3 23.95 17.66 -35.53
CA ARG A 3 24.05 17.44 -34.08
C ARG A 3 23.65 15.99 -33.80
N ARG A 4 24.64 15.18 -33.40
CA ARG A 4 24.40 13.85 -32.84
C ARG A 4 23.62 14.01 -31.54
N PHE A 5 22.47 13.34 -31.45
CA PHE A 5 21.76 13.13 -30.21
C PHE A 5 22.51 12.04 -29.43
N ASP A 6 23.06 12.41 -28.26
CA ASP A 6 23.55 11.42 -27.32
C ASP A 6 22.36 10.69 -26.69
N PRO A 7 22.35 9.35 -26.67
CA PRO A 7 21.30 8.59 -26.01
C PRO A 7 21.32 8.87 -24.50
N MET A 8 20.15 9.24 -23.96
CA MET A 8 19.95 9.41 -22.52
C MET A 8 20.47 8.19 -21.76
N GLN A 9 21.42 8.42 -20.85
CA GLN A 9 21.90 7.37 -19.95
C GLN A 9 20.73 6.87 -19.08
N PRO A 10 20.62 5.55 -18.87
CA PRO A 10 19.60 5.00 -18.00
C PRO A 10 19.85 5.50 -16.57
N HIS A 11 18.93 6.33 -16.05
CA HIS A 11 18.95 6.73 -14.65
C HIS A 11 19.01 5.49 -13.76
N GLY A 12 19.97 5.51 -12.83
CA GLY A 12 20.41 4.35 -12.05
C GLY A 12 19.27 3.53 -11.46
N CYS A 13 19.38 2.21 -11.65
CA CYS A 13 18.61 1.23 -10.91
C CYS A 13 18.72 1.52 -9.41
N LEU A 14 17.56 1.62 -8.74
CA LEU A 14 17.46 1.74 -7.30
C LEU A 14 18.26 0.61 -6.61
N ASP A 15 19.06 1.01 -5.63
CA ASP A 15 19.64 0.12 -4.66
C ASP A 15 18.50 -0.57 -3.87
N THR A 16 18.46 -1.90 -3.93
CA THR A 16 17.48 -2.75 -3.22
C THR A 16 17.43 -2.51 -1.70
N ASN A 17 18.38 -1.76 -1.14
CA ASN A 17 18.47 -1.42 0.28
C ASN A 17 17.34 -0.51 0.81
N THR A 18 16.81 0.44 0.04
CA THR A 18 15.74 1.34 0.54
C THR A 18 14.41 0.60 0.72
N ALA A 19 14.15 -0.39 -0.14
CA ALA A 19 13.03 -1.31 -0.05
C ALA A 19 13.16 -2.30 1.13
N ASN A 20 14.39 -2.69 1.51
CA ASN A 20 14.64 -3.56 2.65
C ASN A 20 14.52 -2.80 3.99
N ARG A 21 14.90 -1.52 4.06
CA ARG A 21 14.77 -0.67 5.27
C ARG A 21 13.31 -0.32 5.64
N THR A 22 12.38 -0.45 4.69
CA THR A 22 10.94 -0.29 4.96
C THR A 22 10.31 -1.51 5.63
N CYS A 23 10.89 -2.72 5.47
CA CYS A 23 10.31 -3.97 5.98
C CYS A 23 10.54 -4.24 7.48
N SER A 24 11.56 -3.67 8.14
CA SER A 24 11.93 -4.03 9.53
C SER A 24 11.04 -3.48 10.65
N VAL A 25 9.92 -2.82 10.33
CA VAL A 25 9.11 -2.07 11.30
C VAL A 25 7.72 -2.67 11.51
N ILE A 26 7.35 -3.68 10.73
CA ILE A 26 6.09 -4.40 10.92
C ILE A 26 6.26 -5.55 11.93
N ASP A 27 7.48 -6.01 12.13
CA ASP A 27 7.81 -7.01 13.16
C ASP A 27 7.49 -6.45 14.58
N GLU A 28 7.81 -5.17 14.86
CA GLU A 28 7.53 -4.52 16.16
C GLU A 28 6.03 -4.41 16.55
N ALA A 29 5.10 -4.49 15.59
CA ALA A 29 3.67 -4.33 15.87
C ALA A 29 2.94 -5.65 16.18
N TYR A 30 3.62 -6.80 16.04
CA TYR A 30 3.00 -8.13 16.11
C TYR A 30 3.70 -9.12 17.05
N ASP A 31 4.75 -8.72 17.77
CA ASP A 31 5.54 -9.61 18.64
C ASP A 31 4.83 -10.10 19.91
N ASP A 32 3.65 -9.56 20.28
CA ASP A 32 2.98 -9.84 21.57
C ASP A 32 1.95 -11.00 21.58
N TYR A 33 1.86 -11.81 20.52
CA TYR A 33 0.91 -12.94 20.47
C TYR A 33 1.59 -14.31 20.36
N ASP A 34 2.15 -14.78 21.47
CA ASP A 34 2.54 -16.19 21.65
C ASP A 34 1.27 -17.07 21.66
N TYR A 35 0.92 -17.59 20.49
CA TYR A 35 -0.13 -18.60 20.32
C TYR A 35 0.55 -19.85 19.81
N GLU A 36 0.51 -20.93 20.60
CA GLU A 36 1.09 -22.23 20.23
C GLU A 36 0.63 -22.63 18.84
N SER A 37 1.60 -22.85 17.95
CA SER A 37 1.41 -23.20 16.54
C SER A 37 0.96 -24.65 16.40
N GLY A 38 -0.20 -24.99 16.97
CA GLY A 38 -0.91 -26.22 16.59
C GLY A 38 -1.09 -26.19 15.07
N GLY A 39 -0.48 -27.17 14.38
CA GLY A 39 -0.24 -27.18 12.94
C GLY A 39 -1.49 -27.05 12.07
N CYS A 40 -2.03 -25.84 11.98
CA CYS A 40 -3.23 -25.56 11.24
C CYS A 40 -2.89 -25.50 9.75
N ASN A 41 -3.51 -26.37 8.97
CA ASN A 41 -3.30 -26.43 7.52
C ASN A 41 -3.88 -25.18 6.85
N VAL A 42 -3.07 -24.48 6.05
CA VAL A 42 -3.45 -23.27 5.31
C VAL A 42 -4.69 -23.54 4.45
N SER A 43 -4.74 -24.67 3.74
CA SER A 43 -5.87 -25.02 2.89
C SER A 43 -7.17 -25.11 3.68
N THR A 44 -7.16 -25.73 4.86
CA THR A 44 -8.33 -25.84 5.74
C THR A 44 -8.82 -24.47 6.22
N LEU A 45 -7.91 -23.54 6.53
CA LEU A 45 -8.28 -22.17 6.90
C LEU A 45 -8.91 -21.42 5.72
N VAL A 46 -8.37 -21.58 4.52
CA VAL A 46 -8.89 -20.94 3.31
C VAL A 46 -10.26 -21.50 2.92
N GLU A 47 -10.44 -22.82 2.97
CA GLU A 47 -11.73 -23.49 2.76
C GLU A 47 -12.78 -23.05 3.80
N SER A 48 -12.38 -22.97 5.07
CA SER A 48 -13.26 -22.49 6.15
C SER A 48 -13.68 -21.04 5.90
N LEU A 49 -12.76 -20.18 5.47
CA LEU A 49 -13.08 -18.80 5.14
C LEU A 49 -14.05 -18.73 3.96
N ALA A 50 -13.84 -19.54 2.91
CA ALA A 50 -14.73 -19.61 1.76
C ALA A 50 -16.15 -20.02 2.18
N ASP A 51 -16.29 -21.08 2.98
CA ASP A 51 -17.59 -21.57 3.44
C ASP A 51 -18.34 -20.52 4.28
N LEU A 52 -17.62 -19.85 5.18
CA LEU A 52 -18.19 -18.77 6.02
C LEU A 52 -18.67 -17.58 5.19
N LEU A 53 -17.93 -17.20 4.15
CA LEU A 53 -18.31 -16.12 3.23
C LEU A 53 -19.49 -16.49 2.33
N LEU A 54 -19.71 -17.78 2.05
CA LEU A 54 -20.83 -18.26 1.24
C LEU A 54 -22.13 -18.46 2.05
N ARG A 55 -22.07 -19.05 3.25
CA ARG A 55 -23.28 -19.59 3.92
C ARG A 55 -24.12 -18.60 4.71
N ASN A 56 -23.56 -17.56 5.33
CA ASN A 56 -24.35 -16.50 5.99
C ASN A 56 -23.49 -15.29 6.38
N LYS A 57 -23.18 -14.45 5.39
CA LYS A 57 -22.25 -13.31 5.48
C LYS A 57 -22.40 -12.44 6.74
N ARG A 58 -23.63 -12.14 7.18
CA ARG A 58 -23.87 -11.21 8.30
C ARG A 58 -23.82 -11.84 9.68
N ARG A 59 -24.20 -13.11 9.82
CA ARG A 59 -24.27 -13.78 11.14
C ARG A 59 -22.92 -14.36 11.60
N ASN A 60 -21.99 -14.54 10.67
CA ASN A 60 -20.72 -15.22 10.94
C ASN A 60 -19.54 -14.28 11.22
N GLY A 61 -19.78 -13.01 11.56
CA GLY A 61 -18.71 -12.02 11.68
C GLY A 61 -17.57 -12.43 12.61
N ILE A 62 -17.90 -13.00 13.77
CA ILE A 62 -16.89 -13.51 14.72
C ILE A 62 -16.05 -14.62 14.08
N LEU A 63 -16.70 -15.63 13.50
CA LEU A 63 -16.01 -16.76 12.87
C LEU A 63 -15.12 -16.31 11.70
N VAL A 64 -15.62 -15.39 10.85
CA VAL A 64 -14.83 -14.81 9.76
C VAL A 64 -13.57 -14.13 10.31
N THR A 65 -13.70 -13.29 11.35
CA THR A 65 -12.53 -12.65 11.96
C THR A 65 -11.57 -13.65 12.59
N THR A 66 -12.07 -14.70 13.26
CA THR A 66 -11.24 -15.74 13.87
C THR A 66 -10.43 -16.50 12.82
N VAL A 67 -11.07 -16.93 11.73
CA VAL A 67 -10.39 -17.67 10.65
C VAL A 67 -9.39 -16.76 9.93
N ALA A 68 -9.77 -15.52 9.63
CA ALA A 68 -8.87 -14.55 8.99
C ALA A 68 -7.64 -14.24 9.86
N MET A 69 -7.80 -14.04 11.17
CA MET A 69 -6.66 -13.84 12.08
C MET A 69 -5.72 -15.05 12.13
N ARG A 70 -6.26 -16.28 12.14
CA ARG A 70 -5.45 -17.49 12.06
C ARG A 70 -4.69 -17.55 10.73
N LEU A 71 -5.35 -17.21 9.63
CA LEU A 71 -4.71 -17.11 8.31
C LEU A 71 -3.58 -16.07 8.33
N CYS A 72 -3.81 -14.90 8.93
CA CYS A 72 -2.80 -13.86 9.09
C CYS A 72 -1.54 -14.35 9.80
N LYS A 73 -1.70 -15.10 10.89
CA LYS A 73 -0.58 -15.63 11.69
C LYS A 73 0.25 -16.64 10.91
N VAL A 74 -0.39 -17.53 10.13
CA VAL A 74 0.36 -18.54 9.36
C VAL A 74 1.09 -17.96 8.14
N MET A 75 0.70 -16.78 7.64
CA MET A 75 1.33 -16.11 6.50
C MET A 75 2.70 -15.48 6.81
N ASN A 76 3.48 -16.04 7.74
CA ASN A 76 4.81 -15.54 8.14
C ASN A 76 5.97 -16.29 7.47
N THR A 77 5.70 -17.31 6.65
CA THR A 77 6.72 -18.03 5.87
C THR A 77 6.47 -17.96 4.37
N LYS A 78 7.53 -18.17 3.58
CA LYS A 78 7.45 -18.30 2.12
C LYS A 78 6.45 -19.38 1.71
N ARG A 79 6.54 -20.56 2.33
CA ARG A 79 5.70 -21.72 2.02
C ARG A 79 4.23 -21.40 2.24
N ALA A 80 3.87 -20.89 3.42
CA ALA A 80 2.49 -20.56 3.73
C ALA A 80 1.92 -19.48 2.80
N CYS A 81 2.71 -18.46 2.46
CA CYS A 81 2.28 -17.45 1.49
C CYS A 81 1.95 -18.06 0.12
N LEU A 82 2.74 -19.01 -0.36
CA LEU A 82 2.48 -19.72 -1.62
C LEU A 82 1.25 -20.62 -1.53
N GLU A 83 1.06 -21.32 -0.41
CA GLU A 83 -0.13 -22.13 -0.16
C GLU A 83 -1.41 -21.27 -0.14
N VAL A 84 -1.37 -20.08 0.49
CA VAL A 84 -2.49 -19.12 0.45
C VAL A 84 -2.82 -18.68 -0.97
N VAL A 85 -1.80 -18.44 -1.81
CA VAL A 85 -2.04 -18.09 -3.22
C VAL A 85 -2.63 -19.26 -3.98
N ALA A 86 -2.06 -20.45 -3.85
CA ALA A 86 -2.53 -21.65 -4.52
C ALA A 86 -3.98 -21.99 -4.17
N ALA A 87 -4.38 -21.75 -2.91
CA ALA A 87 -5.74 -21.96 -2.44
C ALA A 87 -6.70 -20.78 -2.75
N GLY A 88 -6.25 -19.71 -3.39
CA GLY A 88 -7.08 -18.52 -3.69
C GLY A 88 -7.44 -17.68 -2.46
N GLY A 89 -6.70 -17.82 -1.35
CA GLY A 89 -6.99 -17.13 -0.09
C GLY A 89 -6.93 -15.60 -0.20
N HIS A 90 -6.02 -15.06 -1.00
CA HIS A 90 -5.94 -13.60 -1.26
C HIS A 90 -7.22 -13.07 -1.95
N THR A 91 -7.76 -13.83 -2.90
CA THR A 91 -9.03 -13.53 -3.58
C THR A 91 -10.19 -13.51 -2.60
N LEU A 92 -10.25 -14.50 -1.70
CA LEU A 92 -11.28 -14.58 -0.66
C LEU A 92 -11.18 -13.45 0.35
N LEU A 93 -9.98 -13.03 0.75
CA LEU A 93 -9.78 -11.87 1.60
C LEU A 93 -10.30 -10.58 0.94
N ILE A 94 -10.03 -10.38 -0.36
CA ILE A 94 -10.54 -9.23 -1.13
C ILE A 94 -12.06 -9.28 -1.26
N ALA A 95 -12.62 -10.44 -1.63
CA ALA A 95 -14.06 -10.63 -1.76
C ALA A 95 -14.78 -10.40 -0.42
N GLY A 96 -14.24 -10.96 0.68
CA GLY A 96 -14.75 -10.74 2.02
C GLY A 96 -14.72 -9.26 2.41
N LEU A 97 -13.63 -8.54 2.10
CA LEU A 97 -13.52 -7.11 2.41
C LEU A 97 -14.55 -6.28 1.64
N LYS A 98 -14.79 -6.59 0.36
CA LYS A 98 -15.81 -5.92 -0.45
C LYS A 98 -17.22 -6.13 0.10
N GLU A 99 -17.53 -7.37 0.45
CA GLU A 99 -18.88 -7.79 0.87
C GLU A 99 -19.23 -7.36 2.29
N LEU A 100 -18.23 -7.32 3.17
CA LEU A 100 -18.41 -7.10 4.61
C LEU A 100 -17.81 -5.77 5.06
N VAL A 101 -17.61 -4.83 4.13
CA VAL A 101 -16.95 -3.55 4.40
C VAL A 101 -17.66 -2.73 5.48
N ASP A 102 -18.99 -2.82 5.60
CA ASP A 102 -19.75 -2.09 6.62
C ASP A 102 -19.48 -2.59 8.04
N ASN A 103 -19.04 -3.84 8.20
CA ASN A 103 -18.61 -4.34 9.50
C ASN A 103 -17.17 -3.95 9.76
N GLU A 104 -17.00 -2.90 10.57
CA GLU A 104 -15.71 -2.33 10.93
C GLU A 104 -14.68 -3.36 11.41
N ASN A 105 -15.07 -4.28 12.29
CA ASN A 105 -14.16 -5.30 12.83
C ASN A 105 -13.68 -6.25 11.73
N ILE A 106 -14.58 -6.67 10.84
CA ILE A 106 -14.23 -7.52 9.71
C ILE A 106 -13.33 -6.75 8.73
N ALA A 107 -13.67 -5.50 8.40
CA ALA A 107 -12.89 -4.67 7.49
C ALA A 107 -11.45 -4.47 8.01
N ARG A 108 -11.29 -4.17 9.31
CA ARG A 108 -10.00 -4.06 9.98
C ARG A 108 -9.17 -5.34 9.88
N ILE A 109 -9.76 -6.49 10.24
CA ILE A 109 -9.04 -7.77 10.22
C ILE A 109 -8.67 -8.19 8.79
N LEU A 110 -9.59 -8.09 7.83
CA LEU A 110 -9.30 -8.47 6.44
C LEU A 110 -8.26 -7.53 5.80
N SER A 111 -8.31 -6.22 6.09
CA SER A 111 -7.26 -5.30 5.64
C SER A 111 -5.90 -5.61 6.27
N SER A 112 -5.87 -5.96 7.56
CA SER A 112 -4.64 -6.43 8.24
C SER A 112 -4.08 -7.68 7.54
N CYS A 113 -4.92 -8.69 7.27
CA CYS A 113 -4.51 -9.90 6.57
C CYS A 113 -3.91 -9.60 5.19
N LEU A 114 -4.55 -8.72 4.41
CA LEU A 114 -4.05 -8.29 3.09
C LEU A 114 -2.72 -7.54 3.20
N SER A 115 -2.57 -6.67 4.20
CA SER A 115 -1.32 -5.96 4.47
C SER A 115 -0.18 -6.92 4.84
N CYS A 116 -0.43 -7.86 5.77
CA CYS A 116 0.54 -8.89 6.15
C CYS A 116 0.90 -9.79 4.97
N PHE A 117 -0.10 -10.22 4.20
CA PHE A 117 0.11 -11.02 2.99
C PHE A 117 1.02 -10.28 2.00
N THR A 118 0.68 -9.04 1.63
CA THR A 118 1.49 -8.27 0.66
C THR A 118 2.91 -8.01 1.15
N LEU A 119 3.10 -7.76 2.44
CA LEU A 119 4.44 -7.59 3.02
C LEU A 119 5.26 -8.88 2.94
N ASN A 120 4.72 -9.98 3.47
CA ASN A 120 5.44 -11.24 3.56
C ASN A 120 5.66 -11.85 2.18
N PHE A 121 4.68 -11.77 1.30
CA PHE A 121 4.81 -12.22 -0.08
C PHE A 121 5.89 -11.42 -0.81
N ARG A 122 5.96 -10.09 -0.63
CA ARG A 122 7.06 -9.27 -1.18
C ARG A 122 8.42 -9.68 -0.61
N LYS A 123 8.50 -9.95 0.70
CA LYS A 123 9.74 -10.37 1.39
C LYS A 123 10.26 -11.70 0.83
N PHE A 124 9.37 -12.68 0.67
CA PHE A 124 9.76 -14.07 0.40
C PHE A 124 9.67 -14.52 -1.07
N CYS A 125 8.84 -13.84 -1.88
CA CYS A 125 8.46 -14.29 -3.24
C CYS A 125 8.83 -13.26 -4.32
N ARG A 126 10.08 -12.75 -4.31
CA ARG A 126 10.58 -11.68 -5.19
C ARG A 126 10.49 -11.93 -6.71
N GLY A 127 10.07 -13.11 -7.16
CA GLY A 127 9.84 -13.45 -8.57
C GLY A 127 8.38 -13.71 -8.96
N GLN A 128 7.44 -13.70 -8.01
CA GLN A 128 6.04 -14.05 -8.25
C GLN A 128 5.09 -12.85 -8.10
N LEU A 129 5.53 -11.67 -8.52
CA LEU A 129 4.74 -10.46 -8.32
C LEU A 129 3.46 -10.40 -9.16
N GLY A 130 3.23 -11.37 -10.06
CA GLY A 130 1.96 -11.67 -10.74
C GLY A 130 0.74 -11.50 -9.83
N VAL A 131 0.86 -11.99 -8.61
CA VAL A 131 -0.21 -11.97 -7.60
C VAL A 131 -0.64 -10.55 -7.23
N PHE A 132 0.26 -9.57 -7.18
CA PHE A 132 -0.12 -8.18 -6.88
C PHE A 132 -0.97 -7.57 -7.99
N TYR A 133 -0.65 -7.90 -9.26
CA TYR A 133 -1.47 -7.45 -10.38
C TYR A 133 -2.85 -8.10 -10.33
N GLU A 134 -2.90 -9.41 -10.06
CA GLU A 134 -4.16 -10.13 -9.91
C GLU A 134 -5.01 -9.55 -8.77
N MET A 135 -4.43 -9.33 -7.58
CA MET A 135 -5.13 -8.70 -6.46
C MET A 135 -5.68 -7.32 -6.83
N HIS A 136 -4.93 -6.54 -7.61
CA HIS A 136 -5.40 -5.25 -8.08
C HIS A 136 -6.56 -5.38 -9.09
N GLN A 137 -6.45 -6.29 -10.07
CA GLN A 137 -7.50 -6.59 -11.04
C GLN A 137 -8.78 -7.11 -10.37
N GLN A 138 -8.64 -7.88 -9.30
CA GLN A 138 -9.75 -8.31 -8.45
C GLN A 138 -10.32 -7.17 -7.57
N GLY A 139 -9.80 -5.95 -7.68
CA GLY A 139 -10.28 -4.77 -6.96
C GLY A 139 -9.80 -4.67 -5.51
N GLY A 140 -8.68 -5.31 -5.14
CA GLY A 140 -8.13 -5.25 -3.79
C GLY A 140 -7.79 -3.83 -3.33
N THR A 141 -7.17 -3.02 -4.21
CA THR A 141 -6.89 -1.60 -3.91
C THR A 141 -8.17 -0.81 -3.68
N HIS A 142 -9.19 -1.00 -4.53
CA HIS A 142 -10.49 -0.36 -4.36
C HIS A 142 -11.14 -0.75 -3.03
N ALA A 143 -11.16 -2.05 -2.71
CA ALA A 143 -11.76 -2.57 -1.48
C ALA A 143 -11.10 -1.96 -0.21
N VAL A 144 -9.78 -1.86 -0.18
CA VAL A 144 -9.04 -1.28 0.96
C VAL A 144 -9.27 0.22 1.07
N VAL A 145 -9.18 0.98 -0.03
CA VAL A 145 -9.46 2.43 0.00
C VAL A 145 -10.90 2.70 0.43
N HIS A 146 -11.86 1.91 -0.07
CA HIS A 146 -13.26 2.02 0.32
C HIS A 146 -13.46 1.73 1.82
N ALA A 147 -12.83 0.68 2.36
CA ALA A 147 -12.87 0.37 3.79
C ALA A 147 -12.29 1.49 4.65
N MET A 148 -11.13 2.05 4.25
CA MET A 148 -10.51 3.17 4.94
C MET A 148 -11.41 4.41 4.94
N ALA A 149 -12.04 4.73 3.80
CA ALA A 149 -12.96 5.85 3.68
C ALA A 149 -14.24 5.64 4.50
N ARG A 150 -14.71 4.39 4.59
CA ARG A 150 -15.92 4.03 5.35
C ARG A 150 -15.71 4.13 6.86
N HIS A 151 -14.51 3.82 7.34
CA HIS A 151 -14.16 3.76 8.76
C HIS A 151 -12.96 4.66 9.09
N PRO A 152 -13.09 6.00 8.92
CA PRO A 152 -11.96 6.93 9.00
C PRO A 152 -11.38 7.02 10.43
N THR A 153 -12.17 6.70 11.46
CA THR A 153 -11.75 6.78 12.86
C THR A 153 -10.98 5.56 13.36
N LYS A 154 -10.75 4.56 12.51
CA LYS A 154 -10.10 3.29 12.90
C LYS A 154 -8.64 3.26 12.52
N GLN A 155 -7.81 3.70 13.46
CA GLN A 155 -6.36 3.85 13.33
C GLN A 155 -5.67 2.62 12.70
N ASP A 156 -5.96 1.41 13.23
CA ASP A 156 -5.38 0.16 12.72
C ASP A 156 -5.68 -0.04 11.23
N LEU A 157 -6.96 0.11 10.85
CA LEU A 157 -7.41 -0.04 9.47
C LEU A 157 -6.76 1.00 8.56
N GLN A 158 -6.59 2.24 9.04
CA GLN A 158 -5.90 3.26 8.26
C GLN A 158 -4.44 2.88 8.02
N VAL A 159 -3.72 2.39 9.03
CA VAL A 159 -2.31 1.97 8.85
C VAL A 159 -2.18 0.73 7.99
N THR A 160 -2.97 -0.32 8.23
CA THR A 160 -2.90 -1.53 7.42
C THR A 160 -3.32 -1.25 5.98
N GLY A 161 -4.31 -0.37 5.79
CA GLY A 161 -4.77 0.05 4.47
C GLY A 161 -3.69 0.81 3.71
N ILE A 162 -3.06 1.82 4.33
CA ILE A 162 -1.93 2.56 3.73
C ILE A 162 -0.78 1.59 3.42
N THR A 163 -0.44 0.71 4.35
CA THR A 163 0.66 -0.26 4.17
C THR A 163 0.40 -1.20 3.00
N PHE A 164 -0.82 -1.72 2.88
CA PHE A 164 -1.24 -2.53 1.74
C PHE A 164 -1.08 -1.76 0.42
N ILE A 165 -1.61 -0.53 0.34
CA ILE A 165 -1.55 0.28 -0.88
C ILE A 165 -0.09 0.58 -1.26
N THR A 166 0.76 0.94 -0.29
CA THR A 166 2.19 1.16 -0.50
C THR A 166 2.87 -0.08 -1.08
N ASN A 167 2.59 -1.26 -0.54
CA ASN A 167 3.14 -2.51 -1.06
C ASN A 167 2.65 -2.80 -2.48
N MET A 168 1.36 -2.58 -2.76
CA MET A 168 0.79 -2.76 -4.11
C MET A 168 1.47 -1.85 -5.14
N VAL A 169 1.70 -0.57 -4.81
CA VAL A 169 2.36 0.40 -5.69
C VAL A 169 3.84 0.05 -5.89
N LEU A 170 4.56 -0.32 -4.82
CA LEU A 170 5.98 -0.67 -4.88
C LEU A 170 6.25 -2.00 -5.61
N CYS A 171 5.34 -2.97 -5.54
CA CYS A 171 5.53 -4.28 -6.15
C CYS A 171 5.26 -4.31 -7.67
N GLY A 172 4.77 -3.23 -8.28
CA GLY A 172 4.52 -3.18 -9.72
C GLY A 172 5.78 -3.37 -10.60
N HIS A 173 6.99 -3.25 -10.04
CA HIS A 173 8.27 -3.24 -10.78
C HIS A 173 8.54 -4.53 -11.58
N HIS A 174 8.17 -5.70 -11.06
CA HIS A 174 8.59 -6.98 -11.64
C HIS A 174 7.55 -7.61 -12.58
N LEU A 175 6.45 -6.90 -12.85
CA LEU A 175 5.32 -7.41 -13.63
C LEU A 175 5.47 -7.26 -15.16
N GLY A 176 6.64 -6.88 -15.66
CA GLY A 176 6.89 -6.73 -17.10
C GLY A 176 7.08 -5.27 -17.56
N GLY A 177 7.68 -4.43 -16.72
CA GLY A 177 8.13 -3.09 -17.11
C GLY A 177 7.44 -1.92 -16.36
N PRO A 178 7.89 -0.68 -16.59
CA PRO A 178 7.42 0.52 -15.89
C PRO A 178 5.90 0.77 -16.01
N ILE A 179 5.25 0.27 -17.05
CA ILE A 179 3.83 0.53 -17.37
C ILE A 179 2.88 0.02 -16.28
N LYS A 180 3.11 -1.17 -15.71
CA LYS A 180 2.18 -1.75 -14.73
C LYS A 180 2.25 -1.10 -13.34
N ARG A 181 3.37 -0.44 -13.01
CA ARG A 181 3.50 0.39 -11.79
C ARG A 181 2.62 1.60 -11.85
N ALA A 182 2.70 2.29 -12.98
CA ALA A 182 1.91 3.47 -13.23
C ALA A 182 0.42 3.15 -13.17
N TYR A 183 0.00 1.93 -13.52
CA TYR A 183 -1.41 1.53 -13.46
C TYR A 183 -2.02 1.56 -12.05
N VAL A 184 -1.40 0.90 -11.06
CA VAL A 184 -1.92 0.90 -9.68
C VAL A 184 -1.86 2.31 -9.09
N ALA A 185 -0.76 3.03 -9.31
CA ALA A 185 -0.61 4.41 -8.85
C ALA A 185 -1.66 5.34 -9.49
N HIS A 186 -1.92 5.17 -10.79
CA HIS A 186 -2.94 5.90 -11.53
C HIS A 186 -4.32 5.70 -10.93
N ASP A 187 -4.71 4.46 -10.63
CA ASP A 187 -6.02 4.19 -10.02
C ASP A 187 -6.15 4.80 -8.63
N VAL A 188 -5.10 4.67 -7.79
CA VAL A 188 -5.08 5.29 -6.44
C VAL A 188 -5.30 6.80 -6.52
N VAL A 189 -4.65 7.48 -7.48
CA VAL A 189 -4.73 8.95 -7.62
C VAL A 189 -6.03 9.39 -8.29
N ASN A 190 -6.37 8.83 -9.45
CA ASN A 190 -7.41 9.37 -10.33
C ASN A 190 -8.79 8.76 -10.10
N ASN A 191 -8.86 7.48 -9.70
CA ASN A 191 -10.11 6.73 -9.70
C ASN A 191 -10.65 6.47 -8.28
N LEU A 192 -9.77 6.35 -7.28
CA LEU A 192 -10.15 5.89 -5.95
C LEU A 192 -10.21 6.99 -4.88
N GLN A 193 -9.88 8.24 -5.23
CA GLN A 193 -9.63 9.32 -4.25
C GLN A 193 -8.64 8.90 -3.15
N GLY A 194 -7.72 7.96 -3.46
CA GLY A 194 -6.87 7.31 -2.48
C GLY A 194 -5.95 8.30 -1.76
N VAL A 195 -5.45 9.30 -2.49
CA VAL A 195 -4.62 10.37 -1.91
C VAL A 195 -5.38 11.14 -0.83
N LYS A 196 -6.63 11.54 -1.11
CA LYS A 196 -7.48 12.25 -0.15
C LYS A 196 -7.75 11.41 1.10
N VAL A 197 -8.02 10.12 0.92
CA VAL A 197 -8.22 9.18 2.04
C VAL A 197 -6.96 9.07 2.91
N VAL A 198 -5.79 8.95 2.28
CA VAL A 198 -4.49 8.89 2.99
C VAL A 198 -4.20 10.19 3.76
N VAL A 199 -4.39 11.34 3.14
CA VAL A 199 -4.18 12.65 3.81
C VAL A 199 -5.15 12.84 4.97
N ASN A 200 -6.42 12.43 4.81
CA ASN A 200 -7.39 12.47 5.91
C ASN A 200 -6.98 11.57 7.08
N ALA A 201 -6.42 10.38 6.80
CA ALA A 201 -5.87 9.51 7.82
C ALA A 201 -4.67 10.14 8.53
N MET A 202 -3.75 10.78 7.79
CA MET A 202 -2.62 11.51 8.39
C MET A 202 -3.11 12.60 9.36
N LYS A 203 -4.13 13.37 8.97
CA LYS A 203 -4.73 14.42 9.82
C LYS A 203 -5.45 13.85 11.05
N SER A 204 -6.10 12.70 10.90
CA SER A 204 -6.87 12.07 11.99
C SER A 204 -5.96 11.43 13.05
N PHE A 205 -4.76 11.00 12.65
CA PHE A 205 -3.80 10.33 13.55
C PHE A 205 -2.40 10.97 13.47
N PRO A 206 -2.27 12.27 13.82
CA PRO A 206 -1.04 13.03 13.61
C PRO A 206 0.13 12.51 14.46
N ARG A 207 -0.17 11.85 15.59
CA ARG A 207 0.82 11.28 16.52
C ARG A 207 1.08 9.80 16.31
N TYR A 208 0.51 9.18 15.28
CA TYR A 208 0.77 7.77 15.00
C TYR A 208 1.92 7.59 14.01
N LYS A 209 3.12 7.39 14.54
CA LYS A 209 4.39 7.34 13.79
C LYS A 209 4.34 6.45 12.55
N LEU A 210 3.88 5.20 12.71
CA LEU A 210 3.87 4.23 11.61
C LEU A 210 2.94 4.68 10.47
N LEU A 211 1.79 5.27 10.81
CA LEU A 211 0.88 5.85 9.82
C LEU A 211 1.56 6.95 9.03
N GLN A 212 2.13 7.93 9.73
CA GLN A 212 2.76 9.08 9.10
C GLN A 212 3.89 8.66 8.17
N ARG A 213 4.78 7.77 8.63
CA ARG A 213 5.86 7.22 7.80
C ARG A 213 5.31 6.56 6.54
N ASN A 214 4.36 5.63 6.68
CA ASN A 214 3.86 4.84 5.54
C ASN A 214 3.08 5.72 4.56
N ALA A 215 2.37 6.74 5.06
CA ALA A 215 1.68 7.71 4.23
C ALA A 215 2.67 8.58 3.44
N CYS A 216 3.73 9.11 4.08
CA CYS A 216 4.79 9.85 3.39
C CYS A 216 5.46 9.01 2.29
N VAL A 217 5.80 7.75 2.58
CA VAL A 217 6.38 6.82 1.58
C VAL A 217 5.43 6.58 0.41
N LEU A 218 4.14 6.37 0.69
CA LEU A 218 3.13 6.19 -0.36
C LEU A 218 3.06 7.41 -1.26
N LEU A 219 2.86 8.59 -0.67
CA LEU A 219 2.73 9.85 -1.41
C LEU A 219 3.97 10.15 -2.25
N ALA A 220 5.18 9.96 -1.71
CA ALA A 220 6.42 10.11 -2.46
C ALA A 220 6.49 9.15 -3.65
N THR A 221 6.05 7.91 -3.44
CA THR A 221 6.07 6.88 -4.47
C THR A 221 5.03 7.16 -5.56
N LEU A 222 3.86 7.68 -5.20
CA LEU A 222 2.86 8.14 -6.17
C LEU A 222 3.42 9.29 -7.02
N CYS A 223 4.09 10.27 -6.41
CA CYS A 223 4.72 11.37 -7.13
C CYS A 223 5.81 10.90 -8.10
N ARG A 224 6.64 9.94 -7.68
CA ARG A 224 7.72 9.38 -8.50
C ARG A 224 7.23 8.60 -9.71
N LEU A 225 6.16 7.82 -9.54
CA LEU A 225 5.61 6.95 -10.58
C LEU A 225 4.56 7.66 -11.46
N GLY A 226 4.01 8.76 -10.96
CA GLY A 226 2.98 9.52 -11.63
C GLY A 226 3.49 10.30 -12.83
N SER A 227 2.58 10.58 -13.75
CA SER A 227 2.79 11.69 -14.70
C SER A 227 2.62 13.02 -13.97
N PHE A 228 3.04 14.10 -14.61
CA PHE A 228 2.78 15.47 -14.16
C PHE A 228 1.35 15.73 -13.66
N ARG A 229 0.35 15.22 -14.38
CA ARG A 229 -1.07 15.36 -14.01
C ARG A 229 -1.35 14.68 -12.68
N HIS A 230 -0.78 13.51 -12.43
CA HIS A 230 -0.91 12.80 -11.16
C HIS A 230 -0.36 13.63 -10.01
N ASN A 231 0.81 14.23 -10.19
CA ASN A 231 1.46 14.99 -9.13
C ASN A 231 0.64 16.25 -8.82
N THR A 232 0.05 16.87 -9.84
CA THR A 232 -0.88 17.98 -9.64
C THR A 232 -2.12 17.54 -8.83
N GLU A 233 -2.70 16.39 -9.11
CA GLU A 233 -3.82 15.86 -8.32
C GLU A 233 -3.41 15.52 -6.88
N VAL A 234 -2.21 14.96 -6.67
CA VAL A 234 -1.67 14.73 -5.33
C VAL A 234 -1.59 16.06 -4.56
N MET A 235 -1.06 17.11 -5.19
CA MET A 235 -0.90 18.41 -4.54
C MET A 235 -2.23 19.11 -4.23
N LYS A 236 -3.29 18.90 -5.03
CA LYS A 236 -4.63 19.43 -4.74
C LYS A 236 -5.28 18.86 -3.48
N THR A 237 -4.78 17.73 -2.96
CA THR A 237 -5.35 17.07 -1.77
C THR A 237 -4.73 17.50 -0.45
N GLU A 238 -3.98 18.62 -0.42
CA GLU A 238 -3.23 19.08 0.75
C GLU A 238 -2.17 18.08 1.24
N ALA A 239 -1.72 17.18 0.37
CA ALA A 239 -0.68 16.19 0.67
C ALA A 239 0.61 16.85 1.19
N PHE A 240 0.98 17.99 0.61
CA PHE A 240 2.13 18.77 1.06
C PHE A 240 2.01 19.20 2.53
N VAL A 241 0.85 19.74 2.92
CA VAL A 241 0.59 20.17 4.31
C VAL A 241 0.63 18.96 5.23
N GLY A 242 0.01 17.84 4.85
CA GLY A 242 0.03 16.60 5.63
C GLY A 242 1.45 16.09 5.89
N VAL A 243 2.32 16.09 4.87
CA VAL A 243 3.70 15.64 4.99
C VAL A 243 4.56 16.60 5.81
N SER A 244 4.39 17.91 5.65
CA SER A 244 5.09 18.91 6.49
C SER A 244 4.73 18.74 7.96
N LEU A 245 3.44 18.61 8.28
CA LEU A 245 2.97 18.37 9.65
C LEU A 245 3.50 17.04 10.21
N ALA A 246 3.62 16.00 9.39
CA ALA A 246 4.25 14.75 9.82
C ALA A 246 5.72 14.96 10.22
N ALA A 247 6.48 15.71 9.42
CA ALA A 247 7.88 16.01 9.70
C ALA A 247 8.08 16.92 10.93
N GLU A 248 7.10 17.78 11.23
CA GLU A 248 7.05 18.63 12.42
C GLU A 248 6.65 17.86 13.68
N ASN A 249 5.67 16.95 13.59
CA ASN A 249 5.24 16.12 14.71
C ASN A 249 6.30 15.08 15.13
N PHE A 250 7.21 14.71 14.22
CA PHE A 250 8.27 13.74 14.46
C PHE A 250 9.66 14.28 14.07
N PRO A 251 10.14 15.34 14.73
CA PRO A 251 11.38 16.01 14.32
C PRO A 251 12.63 15.15 14.55
N THR A 252 12.56 14.22 15.50
CA THR A 252 13.67 13.33 15.89
C THR A 252 13.54 11.92 15.33
N ASP A 253 12.44 11.57 14.66
CA ASP A 253 12.30 10.23 14.08
C ASP A 253 12.90 10.18 12.66
N PRO A 254 14.06 9.53 12.47
CA PRO A 254 14.74 9.56 11.18
C PRO A 254 13.92 8.90 10.07
N LYS A 255 13.06 7.93 10.39
CA LYS A 255 12.28 7.19 9.39
C LYS A 255 11.12 8.04 8.86
N VAL A 256 10.45 8.81 9.71
CA VAL A 256 9.41 9.76 9.28
C VAL A 256 10.05 10.91 8.50
N ARG A 257 11.18 11.46 8.99
CA ARG A 257 11.93 12.53 8.33
C ARG A 257 12.40 12.13 6.93
N GLU A 258 13.07 10.99 6.79
CA GLU A 258 13.51 10.48 5.49
C GLU A 258 12.34 10.29 4.51
N ALA A 259 11.21 9.76 4.98
CA ALA A 259 10.03 9.58 4.15
C ALA A 259 9.39 10.91 3.71
N ALA A 260 9.35 11.90 4.60
CA ALA A 260 8.87 13.24 4.28
C ALA A 260 9.80 13.96 3.30
N ASP A 261 11.11 13.91 3.53
CA ASP A 261 12.11 14.50 2.65
C ASP A 261 12.09 13.87 1.26
N LEU A 262 11.86 12.55 1.17
CA LEU A 262 11.66 11.85 -0.10
C LEU A 262 10.46 12.44 -0.84
N PHE A 263 9.31 12.63 -0.19
CA PHE A 263 8.15 13.26 -0.83
C PHE A 263 8.48 14.68 -1.33
N MET A 264 9.13 15.51 -0.50
CA MET A 264 9.49 16.87 -0.88
C MET A 264 10.38 16.91 -2.11
N ARG A 265 11.37 16.01 -2.20
CA ARG A 265 12.24 15.89 -3.38
C ARG A 265 11.46 15.53 -4.64
N GLU A 266 10.54 14.57 -4.55
CA GLU A 266 9.76 14.10 -5.71
C GLU A 266 8.79 15.17 -6.21
N VAL A 267 8.22 15.99 -5.31
CA VAL A 267 7.36 17.13 -5.68
C VAL A 267 8.19 18.26 -6.31
N VAL A 268 9.30 18.66 -5.69
CA VAL A 268 10.14 19.76 -6.20
C VAL A 268 10.79 19.41 -7.54
N ALA A 269 11.18 18.15 -7.75
CA ALA A 269 11.72 17.72 -9.04
C ALA A 269 10.73 17.99 -10.20
N VAL A 270 9.43 17.90 -9.94
CA VAL A 270 8.38 18.11 -10.94
C VAL A 270 8.19 19.60 -11.24
N ASP A 271 8.21 20.44 -10.22
CA ASP A 271 8.07 21.90 -10.38
C ASP A 271 9.34 22.56 -10.95
N PHE A 272 10.53 22.07 -10.60
CA PHE A 272 11.76 22.56 -11.19
C PHE A 272 11.84 22.25 -12.70
N LEU A 273 11.38 21.07 -13.11
CA LEU A 273 11.25 20.73 -14.54
C LEU A 273 10.23 21.64 -15.26
N ARG A 274 9.17 22.12 -14.58
CA ARG A 274 8.27 23.15 -15.16
C ARG A 274 8.99 24.46 -15.46
N GLY A 275 9.80 24.94 -14.51
CA GLY A 275 10.52 26.21 -14.66
C GLY A 275 11.53 26.20 -15.81
N LEU A 276 12.07 25.01 -16.14
CA LEU A 276 13.01 24.83 -17.25
C LEU A 276 12.34 24.52 -18.61
N TRP A 277 11.09 24.04 -18.62
CA TRP A 277 10.39 23.60 -19.85
C TRP A 277 9.19 24.46 -20.24
N CYS A 278 8.81 25.46 -19.46
CA CYS A 278 8.08 26.60 -19.99
C CYS A 278 9.11 27.63 -20.48
N PRO A 279 9.57 27.60 -21.74
CA PRO A 279 10.01 28.85 -22.34
C PRO A 279 8.79 29.74 -22.23
N VAL A 280 8.93 30.80 -21.45
CA VAL A 280 8.01 31.92 -21.50
C VAL A 280 8.00 32.32 -22.97
N ILE A 281 7.01 31.83 -23.73
CA ILE A 281 6.65 32.42 -25.01
C ILE A 281 6.02 33.75 -24.59
N TYR A 282 6.90 34.69 -24.30
CA TYR A 282 6.64 36.11 -24.33
C TYR A 282 6.14 36.36 -25.75
N GLN A 283 4.82 36.35 -25.92
CA GLN A 283 4.23 37.10 -27.02
C GLN A 283 4.09 38.55 -26.54
N PRO A 284 4.54 39.52 -27.36
CA PRO A 284 4.56 40.95 -27.04
C PRO A 284 3.17 41.54 -26.84
#